data_AF-A0A0M3J306-F1
#
_entry.id   AF-A0A0M3J306-F1
#
_cell.length_a   1.000
_cell.length_b   1.000
_cell.length_c   1.000
_cell.angle_alpha   90.00
_cell.angle_beta   90.00
_cell.angle_gamma   90.00
#
_symmetry.space_group_name_H-M   'P 1'
#
loop_
_entity.id
_entity.type
_entity.pdbx_description
1 polymer ?
#
loop_
_entity_poly.entity_id
_entity_poly.type
_entity_poly.pdbx_seq_one_letter_code
_entity_poly.pdbx_strand_id
1 'polypeptide(L)'
;MITPMCTPITKSILQEKRGGDCYSKRLNKDSTWVRKQEESFVRFIEVMNRFRRKNSAQNTHKRCVHCWLNLSKANVDAVLSAWRDFYVPVVCSPENNARYPAEMFLSIEFVNWLVTHVHDLASRKAAVEFGNELVRLDRIRILQSGDRENDEVDSCKSSDCRSREFRYGFVLCYFVDEHTQDETNWSRAVQCEFGRHCGDILAECAFHLSAVEMDFPIQSSKGSDNMRQYPYLPPHLLQYVEWGRMLFNRTYTATQAFEINIRWFMANGQTIAEITRHLCTKATNLSFHMFPIPEDPFAHAMNPQSPPL
;
A
#
# COMPACT_ATOMS: atom_id res chain seq x y z
N MET A 1 15.58 -6.84 -20.07
CA MET A 1 15.13 -5.46 -20.34
C MET A 1 15.59 -4.54 -19.21
N ILE A 2 16.70 -3.82 -19.38
CA ILE A 2 17.09 -2.76 -18.45
C ILE A 2 16.31 -1.52 -18.88
N THR A 3 15.40 -1.02 -18.04
CA THR A 3 14.75 0.25 -18.35
C THR A 3 15.83 1.33 -18.42
N PRO A 4 15.75 2.33 -19.32
CA PRO A 4 16.80 3.35 -19.49
C PRO A 4 17.20 4.02 -18.16
N MET A 5 16.25 4.12 -17.22
CA MET A 5 16.40 4.66 -15.87
C MET A 5 17.33 3.87 -14.95
N CYS A 6 17.52 2.57 -15.20
CA CYS A 6 18.40 1.70 -14.39
C CYS A 6 19.86 1.74 -14.84
N THR A 7 20.15 2.19 -16.07
CA THR A 7 21.49 2.22 -16.67
C THR A 7 22.56 2.88 -15.80
N PRO A 8 22.33 4.05 -15.17
CA PRO A 8 23.35 4.70 -14.34
C PRO A 8 23.71 3.88 -13.09
N ILE A 9 22.71 3.24 -12.47
CA ILE A 9 22.88 2.44 -11.26
C ILE A 9 23.58 1.12 -11.62
N THR A 10 23.12 0.44 -12.68
CA THR A 10 23.77 -0.77 -13.21
C THR A 10 25.23 -0.50 -13.53
N LYS A 11 25.54 0.63 -14.20
CA LYS A 11 26.93 1.03 -14.48
C LYS A 11 27.74 1.29 -13.20
N SER A 12 27.13 1.86 -12.16
CA SER A 12 27.80 2.07 -10.87
C SER A 12 28.06 0.78 -10.09
N ILE A 13 27.21 -0.23 -10.23
CA ILE A 13 27.38 -1.55 -9.63
C ILE A 13 28.47 -2.32 -10.39
N LEU A 14 28.40 -2.35 -11.72
CA LEU A 14 29.39 -3.00 -12.60
C LEU A 14 30.79 -2.40 -12.47
N GLN A 15 30.91 -1.10 -12.14
CA GLN A 15 32.18 -0.43 -11.89
C GLN A 15 32.70 -0.61 -10.46
N GLU A 16 32.08 -1.47 -9.64
CA GLU A 16 32.39 -1.71 -8.22
C GLU A 16 32.36 -0.45 -7.33
N LYS A 17 31.89 0.70 -7.85
CA LYS A 17 31.75 1.95 -7.10
C LYS A 17 30.66 1.88 -6.04
N ARG A 18 29.71 0.94 -6.19
CA ARG A 18 28.72 0.55 -5.18
C ARG A 18 28.71 -0.98 -5.14
N GLY A 19 29.02 -1.56 -3.99
CA GLY A 19 28.83 -3.01 -3.78
C GLY A 19 27.36 -3.39 -3.96
N GLY A 20 27.09 -4.59 -4.49
CA GLY A 20 25.75 -5.06 -4.83
C GLY A 20 24.76 -5.03 -3.65
N ASP A 21 25.25 -5.18 -2.42
CA ASP A 21 24.50 -4.85 -1.21
C ASP A 21 25.17 -3.71 -0.44
N CYS A 22 24.66 -2.50 -0.65
CA CYS A 22 25.08 -1.29 0.05
C CYS A 22 24.23 -0.99 1.31
N TYR A 23 23.21 -1.82 1.58
CA TYR A 23 22.19 -1.57 2.59
C TYR A 23 22.43 -2.35 3.88
N SER A 24 22.99 -3.55 3.83
CA SER A 24 23.28 -4.35 5.04
C SER A 24 24.26 -3.66 6.00
N LYS A 25 25.22 -2.87 5.50
CA LYS A 25 26.12 -2.05 6.34
C LYS A 25 25.42 -0.86 7.02
N ARG A 26 24.33 -0.35 6.44
CA ARG A 26 23.53 0.78 7.00
C ARG A 26 22.48 0.28 7.98
N LEU A 27 21.96 -0.91 7.75
CA LEU A 27 20.94 -1.54 8.58
C LEU A 27 21.38 -1.72 10.04
N ASN A 28 22.63 -2.14 10.25
CA ASN A 28 23.17 -2.42 11.59
C ASN A 28 23.58 -1.15 12.36
N LYS A 29 23.52 0.03 11.76
CA LYS A 29 24.04 1.27 12.37
C LYS A 29 23.00 2.37 12.57
N ASP A 30 21.84 2.32 11.91
CA ASP A 30 20.93 3.47 11.89
C ASP A 30 19.45 3.07 11.90
N SER A 31 18.84 3.06 13.09
CA SER A 31 17.38 2.87 13.26
C SER A 31 16.57 3.96 12.56
N THR A 32 17.16 5.14 12.30
CA THR A 32 16.49 6.22 11.57
C THR A 32 16.39 5.92 10.08
N TRP A 33 17.29 5.09 9.54
CA TRP A 33 17.24 4.68 8.14
C TRP A 33 16.02 3.79 7.87
N VAL A 34 15.78 2.79 8.73
CA VAL A 34 14.59 1.91 8.62
C VAL A 34 13.32 2.74 8.66
N ARG A 35 13.21 3.68 9.60
CA ARG A 35 12.05 4.57 9.72
C ARG A 35 11.82 5.39 8.45
N LYS A 36 12.89 5.96 7.85
CA LYS A 36 12.81 6.70 6.58
C LYS A 36 12.35 5.81 5.43
N GLN A 37 12.81 4.55 5.38
CA GLN A 37 12.36 3.59 4.37
C GLN A 37 10.87 3.27 4.56
N GLU A 38 10.41 3.04 5.80
CA GLU A 38 9.00 2.82 6.10
C GLU A 38 8.14 4.03 5.67
N GLU A 39 8.56 5.26 6.01
CA GLU A 39 7.89 6.51 5.62
C GLU A 39 7.82 6.67 4.09
N SER A 40 8.92 6.42 3.38
CA SER A 40 8.95 6.44 1.91
C SER A 40 8.04 5.35 1.32
N PHE A 41 8.01 4.16 1.91
CA PHE A 41 7.21 3.05 1.41
C PHE A 41 5.71 3.32 1.57
N VAL A 42 5.30 3.92 2.69
CA VAL A 42 3.92 4.39 2.89
C VAL A 42 3.50 5.30 1.73
N ARG A 43 4.31 6.30 1.38
CA ARG A 43 4.02 7.20 0.25
C ARG A 43 3.97 6.48 -1.09
N PHE A 44 4.78 5.43 -1.26
CA PHE A 44 4.76 4.63 -2.48
C PHE A 44 3.45 3.85 -2.61
N ILE A 45 2.97 3.23 -1.53
CA ILE A 45 1.69 2.52 -1.51
C ILE A 45 0.50 3.49 -1.67
N GLU A 46 0.58 4.72 -1.15
CA GLU A 46 -0.41 5.77 -1.46
C GLU A 46 -0.52 6.04 -2.96
N VAL A 47 0.63 6.16 -3.63
CA VAL A 47 0.69 6.37 -5.09
C VAL A 47 0.09 5.17 -5.83
N MET A 48 0.42 3.94 -5.43
CA MET A 48 -0.13 2.72 -6.04
C MET A 48 -1.65 2.67 -5.92
N ASN A 49 -2.20 3.01 -4.75
CA ASN A 49 -3.63 3.06 -4.50
C ASN A 49 -4.31 4.34 -5.02
N ARG A 50 -3.55 5.28 -5.60
CA ARG A 50 -4.02 6.62 -6.01
C ARG A 50 -4.67 7.42 -4.89
N PHE A 51 -4.23 7.21 -3.65
CA PHE A 51 -4.66 8.03 -2.54
C PHE A 51 -3.96 9.38 -2.56
N ARG A 52 -4.69 10.38 -2.06
CA ARG A 52 -4.19 11.73 -1.83
C ARG A 52 -4.55 12.12 -0.40
N ARG A 53 -3.73 12.98 0.18
CA ARG A 53 -4.03 13.64 1.45
C ARG A 53 -4.47 15.06 1.14
N LYS A 54 -5.53 15.53 1.81
CA LYS A 54 -5.91 16.95 1.72
C LYS A 54 -4.73 17.79 2.22
N ASN A 55 -4.28 18.77 1.42
CA ASN A 55 -3.19 19.66 1.81
C ASN A 55 -3.52 20.32 3.15
N SER A 56 -2.65 20.13 4.14
CA SER A 56 -2.79 20.64 5.52
C SER A 56 -2.89 22.17 5.65
N ALA A 57 -2.77 22.91 4.54
CA ALA A 57 -2.76 24.38 4.52
C ALA A 57 -4.12 25.03 4.86
N GLN A 58 -5.25 24.31 4.73
CA GLN A 58 -6.57 24.86 5.09
C GLN A 58 -7.02 24.54 6.53
N ASN A 59 -6.29 23.70 7.28
CA ASN A 59 -6.63 23.30 8.65
C ASN A 59 -5.72 23.94 9.73
N THR A 60 -4.93 24.94 9.38
CA THR A 60 -4.03 25.64 10.31
C THR A 60 -4.73 26.45 11.40
N HIS A 61 -6.05 26.68 11.30
CA HIS A 61 -6.78 27.52 12.26
C HIS A 61 -7.50 26.78 13.40
N LYS A 62 -7.39 25.45 13.54
CA LYS A 62 -8.07 24.70 14.63
C LYS A 62 -7.27 23.61 15.33
N ARG A 63 -5.96 23.47 15.09
CA ARG A 63 -5.14 22.53 15.86
C ARG A 63 -4.82 23.11 17.23
N CYS A 64 -5.73 22.94 18.19
CA CYS A 64 -5.43 23.20 19.59
C CYS A 64 -4.45 22.13 20.09
N VAL A 65 -3.15 22.43 20.01
CA VAL A 65 -2.06 21.56 20.48
C VAL A 65 -2.10 21.39 22.02
N HIS A 66 -2.88 22.22 22.72
CA HIS A 66 -2.86 22.33 24.18
C HIS A 66 -3.89 21.49 24.96
N CYS A 67 -4.75 20.69 24.32
CA CYS A 67 -5.84 19.99 25.04
C CYS A 67 -5.53 18.53 25.45
N TRP A 68 -4.43 17.93 24.99
CA TRP A 68 -4.20 16.47 25.09
C TRP A 68 -3.26 16.04 26.21
N LEU A 69 -3.27 16.74 27.34
CA LEU A 69 -2.45 16.35 28.50
C LEU A 69 -3.06 15.11 29.17
N ASN A 70 -2.26 14.05 29.30
CA ASN A 70 -2.57 12.80 30.04
C ASN A 70 -3.63 11.87 29.42
N LEU A 71 -3.54 11.58 28.13
CA LEU A 71 -4.36 10.53 27.51
C LEU A 71 -3.99 9.14 28.06
N SER A 72 -4.96 8.44 28.65
CA SER A 72 -4.86 7.05 29.13
C SER A 72 -5.62 6.11 28.20
N LYS A 73 -5.17 4.86 28.11
CA LYS A 73 -5.94 3.80 27.40
C LYS A 73 -7.32 3.55 28.01
N ALA A 74 -7.53 3.91 29.29
CA ALA A 74 -8.79 3.72 29.99
C ALA A 74 -9.93 4.59 29.43
N ASN A 75 -9.60 5.74 28.81
CA ASN A 75 -10.58 6.64 28.22
C ASN A 75 -10.50 6.57 26.69
N VAL A 76 -11.08 5.51 26.13
CA VAL A 76 -11.10 5.24 24.68
C VAL A 76 -11.69 6.42 23.90
N ASP A 77 -12.77 7.03 24.39
CA ASP A 77 -13.43 8.13 23.70
C ASP A 77 -12.55 9.37 23.58
N ALA A 78 -11.83 9.73 24.65
CA ALA A 78 -10.87 10.83 24.61
C ALA A 78 -9.72 10.54 23.64
N VAL A 79 -9.20 9.31 23.60
CA VAL A 79 -8.12 8.91 22.68
C VAL A 79 -8.58 8.99 21.22
N LEU A 80 -9.77 8.49 20.90
CA LEU A 80 -10.30 8.53 19.53
C LEU A 80 -10.63 9.96 19.08
N SER A 81 -11.15 10.79 19.98
CA SER A 81 -11.44 12.20 19.68
C SER A 81 -10.14 12.97 19.42
N ALA A 82 -9.12 12.74 20.24
CA ALA A 82 -7.78 13.28 20.05
C ALA A 82 -7.14 12.85 18.73
N TRP A 83 -7.33 11.58 18.36
CA TRP A 83 -6.88 11.09 17.07
C TRP A 83 -7.59 11.81 15.92
N ARG A 84 -8.94 11.90 15.95
CA ARG A 84 -9.75 12.60 14.92
C ARG A 84 -9.30 14.04 14.66
N ASP A 85 -8.90 14.77 15.70
CA ASP A 85 -8.39 16.13 15.56
C ASP A 85 -6.94 16.20 15.02
N PHE A 86 -6.16 15.13 15.22
CA PHE A 86 -4.74 15.09 14.86
C PHE A 86 -4.51 14.67 13.40
N TYR A 87 -5.10 13.55 12.96
CA TYR A 87 -4.71 12.90 11.71
C TYR A 87 -5.22 13.64 10.47
N VAL A 88 -4.60 13.35 9.33
CA VAL A 88 -5.05 13.86 8.03
C VAL A 88 -5.68 12.70 7.25
N PRO A 89 -6.99 12.76 6.95
CA PRO A 89 -7.67 11.69 6.25
C PRO A 89 -7.03 11.34 4.90
N VAL A 90 -7.00 10.04 4.61
CA VAL A 90 -6.62 9.48 3.32
C VAL A 90 -7.87 9.44 2.44
N VAL A 91 -7.78 10.07 1.26
CA VAL A 91 -8.91 10.20 0.33
C VAL A 91 -8.51 9.69 -1.05
N CYS A 92 -9.40 8.96 -1.72
CA CYS A 92 -9.19 8.55 -3.12
C CYS A 92 -9.59 9.67 -4.09
N SER A 93 -8.94 9.72 -5.26
CA SER A 93 -9.33 10.66 -6.32
C SER A 93 -10.76 10.37 -6.78
N PRO A 94 -11.62 11.38 -6.97
CA PRO A 94 -12.99 11.19 -7.49
C PRO A 94 -13.03 10.70 -8.95
N GLU A 95 -11.89 10.71 -9.64
CA GLU A 95 -11.72 10.18 -10.99
C GLU A 95 -11.78 8.63 -11.05
N ASN A 96 -11.86 7.97 -9.89
CA ASN A 96 -11.93 6.52 -9.78
C ASN A 96 -13.35 6.10 -9.40
N ASN A 97 -13.90 5.03 -10.00
CA ASN A 97 -15.18 4.45 -9.59
C ASN A 97 -15.11 3.72 -8.22
N ALA A 98 -14.04 3.94 -7.47
CA ALA A 98 -13.75 3.27 -6.22
C ALA A 98 -14.48 3.94 -5.05
N ARG A 99 -15.18 3.13 -4.25
CA ARG A 99 -15.94 3.54 -3.07
C ARG A 99 -15.12 3.24 -1.82
N TYR A 100 -14.87 4.23 -0.98
CA TYR A 100 -14.15 4.05 0.29
C TYR A 100 -14.90 4.73 1.44
N PRO A 101 -14.74 4.23 2.67
CA PRO A 101 -15.25 4.91 3.85
C PRO A 101 -14.78 6.36 3.91
N ALA A 102 -15.61 7.23 4.48
CA ALA A 102 -15.17 8.57 4.85
C ALA A 102 -14.09 8.47 5.95
N GLU A 103 -13.20 9.46 5.98
CA GLU A 103 -12.28 9.64 7.12
C GLU A 103 -11.34 8.44 7.41
N MET A 104 -10.84 7.78 6.35
CA MET A 104 -9.84 6.73 6.53
C MET A 104 -8.52 7.26 7.08
N PHE A 105 -7.87 6.46 7.91
CA PHE A 105 -6.53 6.71 8.43
C PHE A 105 -5.67 5.45 8.34
N LEU A 106 -4.35 5.62 8.46
CA LEU A 106 -3.39 4.52 8.41
C LEU A 106 -3.06 3.99 9.81
N SER A 107 -3.02 2.67 9.96
CA SER A 107 -2.67 2.02 11.23
C SER A 107 -1.25 2.37 11.70
N ILE A 108 -0.27 2.48 10.79
CA ILE A 108 1.10 2.88 11.13
C ILE A 108 1.15 4.27 11.80
N GLU A 109 0.36 5.22 11.28
CA GLU A 109 0.30 6.58 11.83
C GLU A 109 -0.38 6.59 13.18
N PHE A 110 -1.49 5.86 13.29
CA PHE A 110 -2.22 5.74 14.55
C PHE A 110 -1.36 5.10 15.63
N VAL A 111 -0.66 4.00 15.34
CA VAL A 111 0.25 3.35 16.30
C VAL A 111 1.41 4.25 16.69
N ASN A 112 2.04 4.92 15.73
CA ASN A 112 3.13 5.87 16.04
C ASN A 112 2.62 7.03 16.91
N TRP A 113 1.41 7.52 16.67
CA TRP A 113 0.78 8.55 17.47
C TRP A 113 0.45 8.07 18.88
N LEU A 114 -0.13 6.89 19.04
CA LEU A 114 -0.45 6.27 20.34
C LEU A 114 0.79 6.13 21.21
N VAL A 115 1.89 5.61 20.65
CA VAL A 115 3.16 5.44 21.38
C VAL A 115 3.74 6.77 21.87
N THR A 116 3.44 7.87 21.17
CA THR A 116 3.98 9.19 21.50
C THR A 116 3.09 9.97 22.48
N HIS A 117 1.77 9.77 22.46
CA HIS A 117 0.81 10.63 23.18
C HIS A 117 0.02 9.92 24.28
N VAL A 118 -0.02 8.58 24.31
CA VAL A 118 -0.75 7.81 25.33
C VAL A 118 0.25 7.16 26.30
N HIS A 119 0.20 7.56 27.56
CA HIS A 119 1.21 7.16 28.56
C HIS A 119 1.26 5.65 28.82
N ASP A 120 0.11 4.97 28.71
CA ASP A 120 0.00 3.53 28.95
C ASP A 120 0.53 2.66 27.79
N LEU A 121 0.86 3.26 26.64
CA LEU A 121 1.15 2.55 25.39
C LEU A 121 2.56 2.82 24.87
N ALA A 122 3.59 2.69 25.72
CA ALA A 122 4.98 2.98 25.37
C ALA A 122 5.62 2.04 24.32
N SER A 123 4.96 0.95 23.93
CA SER A 123 5.48 -0.03 22.97
C SER A 123 4.55 -0.20 21.78
N ARG A 124 5.16 -0.39 20.59
CA ARG A 124 4.44 -0.73 19.34
C ARG A 124 3.51 -1.93 19.54
N LYS A 125 3.95 -2.95 20.29
CA LYS A 125 3.14 -4.15 20.57
C LYS A 125 1.89 -3.81 21.38
N ALA A 126 2.04 -3.03 22.45
CA ALA A 126 0.92 -2.60 23.29
C ALA A 126 -0.09 -1.73 22.50
N ALA A 127 0.41 -0.82 21.65
CA ALA A 127 -0.45 0.00 20.79
C ALA A 127 -1.23 -0.82 19.74
N VAL A 128 -0.62 -1.88 19.19
CA VAL A 128 -1.31 -2.81 18.28
C VAL A 128 -2.36 -3.64 19.03
N GLU A 129 -2.06 -4.11 20.23
CA GLU A 129 -3.03 -4.82 21.09
C GLU A 129 -4.23 -3.92 21.42
N PHE A 130 -3.98 -2.66 21.77
CA PHE A 130 -5.04 -1.67 21.97
C PHE A 130 -5.85 -1.41 20.69
N GLY A 131 -5.21 -1.31 19.53
CA GLY A 131 -5.92 -1.23 18.24
C GLY A 131 -6.82 -2.44 17.98
N ASN A 132 -6.39 -3.65 18.36
CA ASN A 132 -7.23 -4.85 18.27
C ASN A 132 -8.39 -4.84 19.26
N GLU A 133 -8.22 -4.26 20.45
CA GLU A 133 -9.30 -4.02 21.40
C GLU A 133 -10.34 -3.05 20.81
N LEU A 134 -9.92 -1.96 20.17
CA LEU A 134 -10.83 -1.01 19.50
C LEU A 134 -11.63 -1.65 18.36
N VAL A 135 -11.02 -2.58 17.61
CA VAL A 135 -11.71 -3.37 16.59
C VAL A 135 -12.73 -4.32 17.23
N ARG A 136 -12.39 -4.98 18.34
CA ARG A 136 -13.32 -5.86 19.09
C ARG A 136 -14.50 -5.09 19.68
N LEU A 137 -14.28 -3.86 20.12
CA LEU A 137 -15.30 -2.94 20.62
C LEU A 137 -16.10 -2.26 19.50
N ASP A 138 -15.83 -2.59 18.23
CA ASP A 138 -16.46 -2.02 17.04
C ASP A 138 -16.39 -0.48 17.00
N ARG A 139 -15.30 0.11 17.53
CA ARG A 139 -15.05 1.56 17.48
C ARG A 139 -14.36 1.97 16.19
N ILE A 140 -13.53 1.08 15.66
CA ILE A 140 -12.85 1.21 14.38
C ILE A 140 -12.97 -0.11 13.61
N ARG A 141 -12.95 -0.03 12.29
CA ARG A 141 -12.90 -1.20 11.41
C ARG A 141 -11.72 -1.08 10.45
N ILE A 142 -11.21 -2.24 10.06
CA ILE A 142 -10.17 -2.36 9.03
C ILE A 142 -10.86 -2.49 7.69
N LEU A 143 -10.42 -1.72 6.70
CA LEU A 143 -10.91 -1.84 5.34
C LEU A 143 -10.64 -3.27 4.86
N GLN A 144 -11.71 -4.03 4.67
CA GLN A 144 -11.60 -5.41 4.22
C GLN A 144 -11.24 -5.42 2.73
N SER A 145 -10.24 -6.22 2.37
CA SER A 145 -10.02 -6.61 0.98
C SER A 145 -11.07 -7.67 0.63
N GLY A 146 -12.18 -7.28 -0.02
CA GLY A 146 -13.25 -8.21 -0.38
C GLY A 146 -12.81 -9.24 -1.42
N ASP A 147 -12.71 -10.52 -1.07
CA ASP A 147 -13.61 -11.56 -1.59
C ASP A 147 -13.29 -12.92 -0.97
N ARG A 148 -14.32 -13.52 -0.38
CA ARG A 148 -14.28 -14.84 0.27
C ARG A 148 -14.37 -16.02 -0.71
N GLU A 149 -14.52 -15.77 -2.02
CA GLU A 149 -14.81 -16.85 -3.00
C GLU A 149 -13.77 -17.02 -4.12
N ASN A 150 -13.09 -15.96 -4.58
CA ASN A 150 -12.15 -16.06 -5.71
C ASN A 150 -10.66 -16.18 -5.32
N ASP A 151 -10.33 -15.96 -4.04
CA ASP A 151 -8.95 -16.17 -3.54
C ASP A 151 -8.63 -17.67 -3.33
N GLU A 152 -9.62 -18.58 -3.44
CA GLU A 152 -9.44 -20.02 -3.21
C GLU A 152 -8.67 -20.78 -4.30
N VAL A 153 -8.55 -20.21 -5.51
CA VAL A 153 -7.94 -20.93 -6.66
C VAL A 153 -6.42 -20.75 -6.73
N ASP A 154 -5.90 -19.62 -6.24
CA ASP A 154 -4.46 -19.26 -6.31
C ASP A 154 -3.77 -19.10 -4.94
N SER A 155 -4.52 -19.09 -3.83
CA SER A 155 -3.96 -18.99 -2.47
C SER A 155 -4.10 -20.33 -1.77
N CYS A 156 -2.97 -20.95 -1.40
CA CYS A 156 -2.94 -22.14 -0.56
C CYS A 156 -3.97 -22.04 0.58
N LYS A 157 -4.85 -23.04 0.66
CA LYS A 157 -5.95 -23.19 1.61
C LYS A 157 -5.48 -23.04 3.05
N SER A 158 -5.52 -21.84 3.61
CA SER A 158 -5.56 -21.50 5.04
C SER A 158 -5.05 -20.07 5.23
N SER A 159 -5.89 -19.13 5.69
CA SER A 159 -5.51 -17.91 6.47
C SER A 159 -6.45 -16.71 6.35
N ASP A 160 -7.75 -16.87 6.09
CA ASP A 160 -8.70 -15.75 6.09
C ASP A 160 -9.04 -15.21 7.51
N CYS A 161 -8.34 -15.68 8.54
CA CYS A 161 -8.50 -15.23 9.93
C CYS A 161 -7.77 -13.90 10.24
N ARG A 162 -6.76 -13.50 9.45
CA ARG A 162 -5.95 -12.30 9.72
C ARG A 162 -6.50 -11.00 9.11
N SER A 163 -7.45 -11.08 8.18
CA SER A 163 -8.05 -9.90 7.51
C SER A 163 -8.76 -8.93 8.49
N ARG A 164 -9.11 -9.43 9.68
CA ARG A 164 -9.81 -8.67 10.72
C ARG A 164 -8.94 -8.19 11.88
N GLU A 165 -7.66 -8.55 11.90
CA GLU A 165 -6.74 -8.14 12.96
C GLU A 165 -6.04 -6.83 12.64
N PHE A 166 -6.04 -5.92 13.61
CA PHE A 166 -5.34 -4.65 13.55
C PHE A 166 -3.84 -4.91 13.56
N ARG A 167 -3.14 -4.36 12.56
CA ARG A 167 -1.73 -4.61 12.29
C ARG A 167 -0.97 -3.33 12.03
N TYR A 168 0.30 -3.32 12.39
CA TYR A 168 1.18 -2.19 12.11
C TYR A 168 1.61 -2.20 10.64
N GLY A 169 1.28 -1.17 9.88
CA GLY A 169 1.73 -1.02 8.49
C GLY A 169 0.85 -0.10 7.66
N PHE A 170 0.86 -0.29 6.35
CA PHE A 170 -0.10 0.35 5.46
C PHE A 170 -1.42 -0.43 5.50
N VAL A 171 -2.17 -0.26 6.58
CA VAL A 171 -3.50 -0.83 6.76
C VAL A 171 -4.48 0.31 6.94
N LEU A 172 -5.53 0.30 6.14
CA LEU A 172 -6.55 1.34 6.14
C LEU A 172 -7.58 1.01 7.22
N CYS A 173 -7.81 1.97 8.10
CA CYS A 173 -8.81 1.89 9.15
C CYS A 173 -9.78 3.06 9.00
N TYR A 174 -11.01 2.85 9.45
CA TYR A 174 -12.05 3.86 9.48
C TYR A 174 -12.83 3.74 10.77
N PHE A 175 -13.46 4.83 11.19
CA PHE A 175 -14.32 4.83 12.38
C PHE A 175 -15.68 4.22 12.06
N VAL A 176 -16.25 3.54 13.04
CA VAL A 176 -17.61 3.02 12.93
C VAL A 176 -18.57 4.10 13.40
N ASP A 177 -19.33 4.64 12.46
CA ASP A 177 -20.44 5.56 12.72
C ASP A 177 -21.77 4.90 12.27
N GLU A 178 -22.93 5.35 12.77
CA GLU A 178 -24.25 4.74 12.48
C GLU A 178 -24.51 4.58 10.96
N HIS A 179 -24.04 5.53 10.14
CA HIS A 179 -24.17 5.52 8.68
C HIS A 179 -23.24 4.53 7.96
N THR A 180 -22.21 4.01 8.62
CA THR A 180 -21.23 3.08 8.05
C THR A 180 -21.60 1.61 8.26
N GLN A 181 -22.65 1.32 9.02
CA GLN A 181 -23.12 -0.05 9.26
C GLN A 181 -23.79 -0.66 8.03
N ASP A 182 -24.36 0.16 7.14
CA ASP A 182 -25.13 -0.28 5.98
C ASP A 182 -24.27 -0.48 4.70
N GLU A 183 -23.02 -0.01 4.69
CA GLU A 183 -22.15 -0.03 3.51
C GLU A 183 -21.14 -1.18 3.55
N THR A 184 -21.47 -2.32 2.93
CA THR A 184 -20.66 -3.55 2.95
C THR A 184 -19.71 -3.72 1.76
N ASN A 185 -19.82 -2.90 0.71
CA ASN A 185 -19.08 -3.07 -0.54
C ASN A 185 -18.08 -1.92 -0.78
N TRP A 186 -17.05 -1.85 0.07
CA TRP A 186 -15.93 -0.94 -0.16
C TRP A 186 -14.95 -1.50 -1.18
N SER A 187 -14.36 -0.63 -1.99
CA SER A 187 -13.30 -0.98 -2.92
C SER A 187 -12.05 -1.48 -2.19
N ARG A 188 -11.37 -2.43 -2.81
CA ARG A 188 -10.12 -2.98 -2.31
C ARG A 188 -8.98 -1.99 -2.52
N ALA A 189 -8.01 -2.03 -1.62
CA ALA A 189 -6.75 -1.33 -1.74
C ALA A 189 -5.59 -2.26 -1.39
N VAL A 190 -4.41 -1.93 -1.92
CA VAL A 190 -3.14 -2.54 -1.52
C VAL A 190 -2.89 -2.20 -0.06
N GLN A 191 -2.76 -3.23 0.78
CA GLN A 191 -2.51 -3.11 2.20
C GLN A 191 -1.38 -4.07 2.61
N CYS A 192 -0.44 -3.61 3.42
CA CYS A 192 0.72 -4.42 3.83
C CYS A 192 1.12 -4.17 5.29
N GLU A 193 1.56 -5.23 5.95
CA GLU A 193 2.08 -5.23 7.32
C GLU A 193 3.59 -4.90 7.33
N PHE A 194 4.06 -4.19 8.34
CA PHE A 194 5.46 -3.75 8.44
C PHE A 194 6.18 -4.48 9.57
N GLY A 195 7.44 -4.85 9.34
CA GLY A 195 8.38 -5.25 10.40
C GLY A 195 8.23 -6.68 10.92
N ARG A 196 7.38 -7.51 10.31
CA ARG A 196 7.36 -8.95 10.60
C ARG A 196 8.39 -9.63 9.71
N HIS A 197 9.50 -10.06 10.30
CA HIS A 197 10.48 -10.87 9.56
C HIS A 197 9.87 -12.27 9.38
N CYS A 198 9.59 -12.67 8.14
CA CYS A 198 9.36 -14.08 7.84
C CYS A 198 10.73 -14.76 7.95
N GLY A 199 11.06 -15.23 9.16
CA GLY A 199 12.43 -15.63 9.54
C GLY A 199 12.93 -16.91 8.88
N ASP A 200 12.03 -17.71 8.30
CA ASP A 200 12.37 -18.94 7.60
C ASP A 200 11.76 -18.96 6.19
N ILE A 201 12.56 -19.37 5.21
CA ILE A 201 12.13 -19.62 3.82
C ILE A 201 11.06 -20.72 3.77
N LEU A 202 11.00 -21.57 4.80
CA LEU A 202 10.01 -22.62 4.97
C LEU A 202 8.76 -22.17 5.74
N ALA A 203 8.73 -20.95 6.27
CA ALA A 203 7.54 -20.44 6.96
C ALA A 203 6.43 -20.13 5.95
N GLU A 204 5.21 -20.54 6.26
CA GLU A 204 4.01 -20.36 5.40
C GLU A 204 3.84 -18.91 4.91
N CYS A 205 4.32 -17.90 5.65
CA CYS A 205 4.26 -16.49 5.23
C CYS A 205 5.01 -16.15 3.93
N ALA A 206 6.00 -16.94 3.51
CA ALA A 206 6.84 -16.64 2.35
C ALA A 206 6.08 -16.73 1.00
N PHE A 207 4.96 -17.44 0.95
CA PHE A 207 4.22 -17.72 -0.30
C PHE A 207 2.86 -17.01 -0.39
N HIS A 208 2.49 -16.20 0.61
CA HIS A 208 1.18 -15.54 0.60
C HIS A 208 1.26 -14.15 -0.04
N LEU A 209 1.08 -14.12 -1.36
CA LEU A 209 0.72 -12.89 -2.06
C LEU A 209 -0.71 -12.48 -1.67
N SER A 210 -0.93 -11.19 -1.50
CA SER A 210 -2.26 -10.60 -1.52
C SER A 210 -2.57 -10.13 -2.92
N ALA A 211 -3.86 -10.04 -3.27
CA ALA A 211 -4.30 -9.53 -4.56
C ALA A 211 -5.27 -8.37 -4.41
N VAL A 212 -5.28 -7.48 -5.40
CA VAL A 212 -6.28 -6.44 -5.55
C VAL A 212 -6.60 -6.25 -7.03
N GLU A 213 -7.87 -6.16 -7.36
CA GLU A 213 -8.30 -5.71 -8.69
C GLU A 213 -8.18 -4.20 -8.76
N MET A 214 -7.65 -3.69 -9.88
CA MET A 214 -7.42 -2.28 -10.09
C MET A 214 -7.87 -1.86 -11.49
N ASP A 215 -8.65 -0.79 -11.52
CA ASP A 215 -8.95 -0.06 -12.74
C ASP A 215 -7.73 0.73 -13.19
N PHE A 216 -7.32 0.50 -14.43
CA PHE A 216 -6.25 1.23 -15.08
C PHE A 216 -6.79 2.55 -15.62
N PRO A 217 -6.09 3.67 -15.37
CA PRO A 217 -6.62 4.95 -15.73
C PRO A 217 -6.48 5.07 -17.24
N ILE A 218 -7.59 5.31 -17.92
CA ILE A 218 -7.56 5.69 -19.33
C ILE A 218 -6.78 7.01 -19.39
N GLN A 219 -5.65 7.02 -20.11
CA GLN A 219 -4.96 8.27 -20.38
C GLN A 219 -5.85 9.15 -21.26
N SER A 220 -6.60 10.06 -20.63
CA SER A 220 -7.02 11.26 -21.35
C SER A 220 -5.74 12.06 -21.57
N SER A 221 -5.21 12.02 -22.79
CA SER A 221 -4.02 12.81 -23.06
C SER A 221 -4.42 14.27 -22.88
N LYS A 222 -3.76 14.97 -21.94
CA LYS A 222 -3.83 16.43 -21.86
C LYS A 222 -2.96 17.00 -22.98
N GLY A 223 -3.37 16.78 -24.22
CA GLY A 223 -2.86 17.52 -25.37
C GLY A 223 -3.39 18.95 -25.31
N SER A 224 -2.52 19.92 -25.49
CA SER A 224 -2.82 21.37 -25.44
C SER A 224 -3.66 21.89 -26.62
N ASP A 225 -4.35 21.01 -27.33
CA ASP A 225 -5.26 21.40 -28.40
C ASP A 225 -6.69 21.12 -27.96
N ASN A 226 -7.55 22.13 -28.10
CA ASN A 226 -9.01 22.08 -27.93
C ASN A 226 -9.71 21.13 -28.93
N MET A 227 -9.02 20.10 -29.42
CA MET A 227 -9.61 19.00 -30.14
C MET A 227 -10.11 18.00 -29.10
N ARG A 228 -11.42 17.98 -28.87
CA ARG A 228 -12.09 16.93 -28.11
C ARG A 228 -11.56 15.58 -28.60
N GLN A 229 -10.77 14.91 -27.77
CA GLN A 229 -10.42 13.52 -27.96
C GLN A 229 -11.70 12.70 -27.78
N TYR A 230 -12.48 12.63 -28.84
CA TYR A 230 -13.36 11.50 -29.04
C TYR A 230 -12.44 10.30 -29.23
N PRO A 231 -12.52 9.26 -28.38
CA PRO A 231 -11.91 7.99 -28.72
C PRO A 231 -12.53 7.55 -30.06
N TYR A 232 -11.87 6.68 -30.81
CA TYR A 232 -12.34 6.09 -32.07
C TYR A 232 -13.70 5.37 -32.02
N LEU A 233 -14.41 5.47 -30.89
CA LEU A 233 -15.70 4.87 -30.61
C LEU A 233 -16.75 5.99 -30.55
N PRO A 234 -17.87 5.85 -31.27
CA PRO A 234 -18.99 6.76 -31.19
C PRO A 234 -19.46 7.02 -29.74
N PRO A 235 -20.11 8.17 -29.46
CA PRO A 235 -20.58 8.55 -28.11
C PRO A 235 -21.52 7.55 -27.42
N HIS A 236 -22.08 6.60 -28.17
CA HIS A 236 -22.98 5.56 -27.70
C HIS A 236 -22.29 4.25 -27.31
N LEU A 237 -20.99 4.10 -27.60
CA LEU A 237 -20.21 2.94 -27.17
C LEU A 237 -19.55 3.26 -25.83
N LEU A 238 -19.83 2.40 -24.83
CA LEU A 238 -19.22 2.48 -23.52
C LEU A 238 -17.70 2.38 -23.68
N GLN A 239 -17.00 3.40 -23.18
CA GLN A 239 -15.55 3.34 -23.10
C GLN A 239 -15.20 2.28 -22.05
N TYR A 240 -14.64 1.16 -22.50
CA TYR A 240 -14.28 0.06 -21.60
C TYR A 240 -13.20 0.55 -20.62
N VAL A 241 -13.46 0.36 -19.33
CA VAL A 241 -12.45 0.55 -18.29
C VAL A 241 -11.46 -0.60 -18.43
N GLU A 242 -10.20 -0.27 -18.71
CA GLU A 242 -9.14 -1.26 -18.66
C GLU A 242 -8.88 -1.63 -17.21
N TRP A 243 -8.70 -2.91 -16.92
CA TRP A 243 -8.51 -3.38 -15.55
C TRP A 243 -7.57 -4.58 -15.50
N GLY A 244 -7.04 -4.84 -14.32
CA GLY A 244 -6.23 -6.01 -14.04
C GLY A 244 -6.14 -6.32 -12.56
N ARG A 245 -5.44 -7.40 -12.24
CA ARG A 245 -5.22 -7.88 -10.88
C ARG A 245 -3.76 -7.70 -10.51
N MET A 246 -3.51 -7.02 -9.40
CA MET A 246 -2.16 -6.85 -8.87
C MET A 246 -1.97 -7.77 -7.67
N LEU A 247 -0.98 -8.65 -7.74
CA LEU A 247 -0.53 -9.49 -6.64
C LEU A 247 0.71 -8.84 -6.01
N PHE A 248 0.82 -8.92 -4.68
CA PHE A 248 1.89 -8.23 -3.96
C PHE A 248 2.19 -8.91 -2.62
N ASN A 249 3.39 -8.67 -2.09
CA ASN A 249 3.78 -9.19 -0.78
C ASN A 249 2.91 -8.61 0.34
N ARG A 250 2.40 -9.47 1.24
CA ARG A 250 1.61 -9.04 2.41
C ARG A 250 2.41 -8.26 3.44
N THR A 251 3.72 -8.46 3.46
CA THR A 251 4.61 -7.90 4.47
C THR A 251 5.76 -7.14 3.81
N TYR A 252 6.03 -5.95 4.33
CA TYR A 252 7.16 -5.13 3.95
C TYR A 252 8.21 -5.13 5.06
N THR A 253 9.46 -5.36 4.67
CA THR A 253 10.64 -5.20 5.52
C THR A 253 11.70 -4.48 4.71
N ALA A 254 12.33 -3.44 5.29
CA ALA A 254 13.34 -2.63 4.59
C ALA A 254 14.60 -3.42 4.12
N THR A 255 14.76 -4.65 4.59
CA THR A 255 15.87 -5.56 4.25
C THR A 255 15.55 -6.51 3.10
N GLN A 256 14.29 -6.60 2.69
CA GLN A 256 13.82 -7.60 1.73
C GLN A 256 13.23 -6.91 0.51
N ALA A 257 13.32 -7.58 -0.64
CA ALA A 257 12.63 -7.14 -1.84
C ALA A 257 11.12 -7.23 -1.64
N PHE A 258 10.40 -6.25 -2.18
CA PHE A 258 8.94 -6.26 -2.21
C PHE A 258 8.48 -6.54 -3.64
N GLU A 259 7.75 -7.64 -3.82
CA GLU A 259 7.30 -8.09 -5.13
C GLU A 259 5.91 -7.54 -5.47
N ILE A 260 5.74 -7.14 -6.73
CA ILE A 260 4.48 -6.68 -7.31
C ILE A 260 4.34 -7.34 -8.69
N ASN A 261 3.30 -8.16 -8.85
CA ASN A 261 2.93 -8.77 -10.11
C ASN A 261 1.64 -8.14 -10.62
N ILE A 262 1.62 -7.71 -11.88
CA ILE A 262 0.42 -7.17 -12.53
C ILE A 262 -0.02 -8.19 -13.56
N ARG A 263 -1.22 -8.76 -13.39
CA ARG A 263 -1.88 -9.64 -14.36
C ARG A 263 -3.03 -8.89 -15.01
N TRP A 264 -3.16 -8.94 -16.32
CA TRP A 264 -4.23 -8.24 -17.04
C TRP A 264 -4.71 -9.08 -18.23
N PHE A 265 -6.00 -8.98 -18.52
CA PHE A 265 -6.61 -9.57 -19.73
C PHE A 265 -7.32 -8.50 -20.56
N MET A 266 -7.94 -7.53 -19.88
CA MET A 266 -8.73 -6.45 -20.48
C MET A 266 -7.97 -5.11 -20.46
N ALA A 267 -6.70 -5.12 -20.86
CA ALA A 267 -5.89 -3.90 -20.94
C ALA A 267 -4.89 -3.98 -22.10
N ASN A 268 -4.63 -2.85 -22.76
CA ASN A 268 -3.62 -2.79 -23.80
C ASN A 268 -2.20 -2.74 -23.21
N GLY A 269 -1.21 -3.21 -23.98
CA GLY A 269 0.18 -3.27 -23.52
C GLY A 269 0.81 -1.88 -23.26
N GLN A 270 0.34 -0.83 -23.93
CA GLN A 270 0.82 0.53 -23.71
C GLN A 270 0.44 1.06 -22.32
N THR A 271 -0.82 0.86 -21.91
CA THR A 271 -1.32 1.23 -20.57
C THR A 271 -0.48 0.57 -19.49
N ILE A 272 -0.20 -0.72 -19.62
CA ILE A 272 0.61 -1.46 -18.64
C ILE A 272 2.06 -0.97 -18.61
N ALA A 273 2.66 -0.70 -19.78
CA ALA A 273 4.00 -0.15 -19.87
C ALA A 273 4.10 1.24 -19.19
N GLU A 274 3.08 2.08 -19.35
CA GLU A 274 3.01 3.40 -18.75
C GLU A 274 2.78 3.37 -17.24
N ILE A 275 1.90 2.47 -16.75
CA ILE A 275 1.71 2.22 -15.31
C ILE A 275 3.03 1.77 -14.69
N THR A 276 3.71 0.80 -15.30
CA THR A 276 4.99 0.29 -14.82
C THR A 276 6.03 1.41 -14.78
N ARG A 277 6.14 2.20 -15.86
CA ARG A 277 7.06 3.35 -15.92
C ARG A 277 6.74 4.40 -14.84
N HIS A 278 5.46 4.68 -14.61
CA HIS A 278 5.00 5.61 -13.58
C HIS A 278 5.43 5.13 -12.19
N LEU A 279 5.15 3.86 -11.85
CA LEU A 279 5.54 3.25 -10.58
C LEU A 279 7.06 3.27 -10.39
N CYS A 280 7.85 2.90 -11.42
CA CYS A 280 9.32 2.96 -11.35
C CYS A 280 9.85 4.38 -11.09
N THR A 281 9.25 5.39 -11.73
CA THR A 281 9.62 6.80 -11.54
C THR A 281 9.31 7.24 -10.10
N LYS A 282 8.14 6.86 -9.59
CA LYS A 282 7.70 7.20 -8.22
C LYS A 282 8.53 6.49 -7.16
N ALA A 283 8.84 5.22 -7.37
CA ALA A 283 9.76 4.45 -6.53
C ALA A 283 11.12 5.15 -6.43
N THR A 284 11.70 5.55 -7.57
CA THR A 284 12.99 6.26 -7.62
C THR A 284 12.97 7.56 -6.82
N ASN A 285 11.90 8.37 -6.97
CA ASN A 285 11.73 9.61 -6.21
C ASN A 285 11.59 9.38 -4.70
N LEU A 286 11.17 8.18 -4.28
CA LEU A 286 11.02 7.76 -2.89
C LEU A 286 12.23 6.95 -2.39
N SER A 287 13.35 6.98 -3.13
CA SER A 287 14.60 6.27 -2.81
C SER A 287 14.53 4.75 -2.88
N PHE A 288 13.59 4.21 -3.66
CA PHE A 288 13.52 2.78 -3.99
C PHE A 288 14.02 2.50 -5.40
N HIS A 289 14.46 1.26 -5.60
CA HIS A 289 14.78 0.73 -6.92
C HIS A 289 13.73 -0.30 -7.31
N MET A 290 12.98 -0.01 -8.36
CA MET A 290 11.98 -0.90 -8.93
C MET A 290 12.40 -1.26 -10.36
N PHE A 291 12.40 -2.54 -10.69
CA PHE A 291 12.74 -3.05 -12.01
C PHE A 291 11.91 -4.29 -12.30
N PRO A 292 11.51 -4.52 -13.57
CA PRO A 292 10.84 -5.75 -13.94
C PRO A 292 11.81 -6.92 -13.85
N ILE A 293 11.34 -8.04 -13.32
CA ILE A 293 12.05 -9.32 -13.31
C ILE A 293 11.38 -10.28 -14.30
N PRO A 294 12.15 -11.18 -14.96
CA PRO A 294 11.55 -12.31 -15.66
C PRO A 294 10.73 -13.16 -14.69
N GLU A 295 9.61 -13.70 -15.16
CA GLU A 295 8.78 -14.62 -14.38
C GLU A 295 9.58 -15.85 -13.91
N ASP A 296 10.47 -16.35 -14.78
CA ASP A 296 11.40 -17.40 -14.45
C ASP A 296 12.85 -16.92 -14.65
N PRO A 297 13.54 -16.48 -13.59
CA PRO A 297 14.93 -16.02 -13.69
C PRO A 297 15.92 -17.17 -13.92
N PHE A 298 15.54 -18.42 -13.63
CA PHE A 298 16.39 -19.59 -13.74
C PHE A 298 15.65 -20.72 -14.46
N ALA A 299 15.23 -20.45 -15.70
CA ALA A 299 14.47 -21.39 -16.51
C ALA A 299 15.19 -22.73 -16.65
N HIS A 300 14.56 -23.77 -16.11
CA HIS A 300 15.09 -25.13 -16.20
C HIS A 300 14.52 -25.81 -17.43
N ALA A 301 15.38 -26.29 -18.32
CA ALA A 301 14.98 -26.93 -19.59
C ALA A 301 14.04 -28.15 -19.46
N MET A 302 13.85 -28.68 -18.26
CA MET A 302 13.02 -29.85 -17.96
C MET A 302 11.73 -29.48 -17.24
N ASN A 303 11.56 -28.22 -16.85
CA ASN A 303 10.32 -27.74 -16.23
C ASN A 303 9.34 -27.35 -17.34
N PRO A 304 8.21 -28.07 -17.50
CA PRO A 304 7.22 -27.75 -18.54
C PRO A 304 6.54 -26.40 -18.32
N GLN A 305 6.67 -25.79 -17.15
CA GLN A 305 6.17 -24.44 -16.85
C GLN A 305 7.19 -23.33 -17.11
N SER A 306 8.46 -23.67 -17.35
CA SER A 306 9.48 -22.70 -17.73
C SER A 306 9.37 -22.39 -19.23
N PRO A 307 9.59 -21.13 -19.65
CA PRO A 307 9.68 -20.81 -21.08
C PRO A 307 10.82 -21.61 -21.73
N PRO A 308 10.64 -22.10 -22.97
CA PRO A 308 11.72 -22.76 -23.69
C PRO A 308 12.87 -21.76 -23.91
N LEU A 309 14.08 -22.18 -23.58
CA LEU A 309 15.33 -21.40 -23.72
C LEU A 309 15.68 -21.13 -25.19
#